data_AF-A0A3L6S6U5-F1
#
_entry.id   AF-A0A3L6S6U5-F1
#
_cell.length_a   1.000
_cell.length_b   1.000
_cell.length_c   1.000
_cell.angle_alpha   90.00
_cell.angle_beta   90.00
_cell.angle_gamma   90.00
#
_symmetry.space_group_name_H-M   'P 1'
#
loop_
_entity.id
_entity.type
_entity.pdbx_description
1 polymer ?
#
loop_
_entity_poly.entity_id
_entity_poly.type
_entity_poly.pdbx_seq_one_letter_code
_entity_poly.pdbx_strand_id
1 'polypeptide(L)'
;MPHAVLARLPPGSVRLVIAFGLLLLVSLLVLRRRPAGPLARPGDGRLPVPDPAALFLSLSAGANASIAADLRALTAGPHLAGTPAAAPAAAHVLGRLRAAGLQTLTRDYAPLLSYPGRASSLALLRPDGSPLARLSLDEPADEGRRLVPPYHAYAPSGAAVAEAVFVNLGREEDYAALERLGVGVRGRVAVARRGGGYRGGVVARAAEKGAVAVLIAGRADGGVERGVVLLGGPGDPLTPGWAATDGAERLGFDDEAVKRRFPKIPSMPVSAETAVAIIRSLGGPPIPAEWQAGLGVDAGGVGPGPTLVNFTYQLNEAPQLVS
;
A
#
# COMPACT_ATOMS: atom_id res chain seq x y z
N MET A 1 -68.01 27.84 38.70
CA MET A 1 -69.39 27.86 38.15
C MET A 1 -69.48 29.12 37.29
N PRO A 2 -69.58 29.01 35.96
CA PRO A 2 -70.78 28.46 35.33
C PRO A 2 -70.53 27.43 34.22
N HIS A 3 -71.65 26.85 33.81
CA HIS A 3 -71.89 25.85 32.78
C HIS A 3 -71.42 26.24 31.36
N ALA A 4 -71.34 25.19 30.53
CA ALA A 4 -71.50 25.18 29.06
C ALA A 4 -70.23 25.02 28.20
N VAL A 5 -69.66 23.81 28.16
CA VAL A 5 -68.91 23.33 26.97
C VAL A 5 -69.09 21.81 26.79
N LEU A 6 -70.31 21.32 26.64
CA LEU A 6 -70.56 19.94 26.17
C LEU A 6 -71.75 19.89 25.18
N ALA A 7 -71.90 20.95 24.38
CA ALA A 7 -72.82 20.96 23.26
C ALA A 7 -72.06 21.42 22.01
N ARG A 8 -72.14 20.59 20.95
CA ARG A 8 -71.62 20.78 19.58
C ARG A 8 -70.14 20.46 19.37
N LEU A 9 -69.79 19.18 19.52
CA LEU A 9 -68.65 18.62 18.79
C LEU A 9 -69.13 18.24 17.36
N PRO A 10 -68.44 18.65 16.29
CA PRO A 10 -68.83 18.33 14.91
C PRO A 10 -68.85 16.82 14.65
N PRO A 11 -69.69 16.32 13.72
CA PRO A 11 -69.74 14.89 13.37
C PRO A 11 -68.36 14.46 12.84
N GLY A 12 -67.64 13.69 13.66
CA GLY A 12 -66.25 13.29 13.40
C GLY A 12 -65.31 13.47 14.59
N SER A 13 -65.63 14.36 15.54
CA SER A 13 -64.78 14.60 16.72
C SER A 13 -64.69 13.39 17.64
N VAL A 14 -65.75 12.58 17.73
CA VAL A 14 -65.73 11.32 18.48
C VAL A 14 -64.72 10.34 17.89
N ARG A 15 -64.59 10.29 16.55
CA ARG A 15 -63.58 9.45 15.88
C ARG A 15 -62.17 9.96 16.14
N LEU A 16 -61.97 11.28 16.19
CA LEU A 16 -60.67 11.89 16.48
C LEU A 16 -60.24 11.63 17.94
N VAL A 17 -61.16 11.75 18.89
CA VAL A 17 -60.90 11.47 20.32
C VAL A 17 -60.63 9.99 20.55
N ILE A 18 -61.39 9.10 19.91
CA ILE A 18 -61.12 7.65 19.96
C ILE A 18 -59.76 7.33 19.32
N ALA A 19 -59.44 7.90 18.17
CA ALA A 19 -58.15 7.67 17.51
C ALA A 19 -56.99 8.16 18.37
N PHE A 20 -57.10 9.34 18.99
CA PHE A 20 -56.07 9.88 19.88
C PHE A 20 -55.94 9.05 21.17
N GLY A 21 -57.06 8.60 21.74
CA GLY A 21 -57.07 7.69 22.88
C GLY A 21 -56.43 6.33 22.56
N LEU A 22 -56.68 5.77 21.37
CA LEU A 22 -56.07 4.52 20.92
C LEU A 22 -54.56 4.68 20.70
N LEU A 23 -54.13 5.82 20.15
CA LEU A 23 -52.72 6.12 19.90
C LEU A 23 -51.96 6.33 21.21
N LEU A 24 -52.59 6.97 22.19
CA LEU A 24 -52.03 7.11 23.55
C LEU A 24 -51.95 5.76 24.26
N LEU A 25 -52.97 4.90 24.12
CA LEU A 25 -52.97 3.54 24.68
C LEU A 25 -51.89 2.66 24.03
N VAL A 26 -51.71 2.74 22.71
CA VAL A 26 -50.65 2.03 21.98
C VAL A 26 -49.28 2.58 22.40
N SER A 27 -49.12 3.89 22.53
CA SER A 27 -47.87 4.51 23.01
C SER A 27 -47.54 4.08 24.44
N LEU A 28 -48.54 4.04 25.33
CA LEU A 28 -48.38 3.54 26.70
C LEU A 28 -48.08 2.03 26.73
N LEU A 29 -48.67 1.22 25.83
CA LEU A 29 -48.35 -0.20 25.69
C LEU A 29 -46.93 -0.43 25.13
N VAL A 30 -46.46 0.42 24.23
CA VAL A 30 -45.08 0.41 23.72
C VAL A 30 -44.08 0.86 24.78
N LEU A 31 -44.41 1.87 25.60
CA LEU A 31 -43.57 2.30 26.72
C LEU A 31 -43.60 1.32 27.92
N ARG A 32 -44.71 0.58 28.14
CA ARG A 32 -44.78 -0.48 29.16
C ARG A 32 -44.16 -1.80 28.72
N ARG A 33 -44.00 -2.03 27.41
CA ARG A 33 -43.07 -3.04 26.90
C ARG A 33 -41.66 -2.54 27.15
N ARG A 34 -41.18 -2.74 28.39
CA ARG A 34 -39.74 -2.99 28.58
C ARG A 34 -39.37 -4.04 27.52
N PRO A 35 -38.35 -3.85 26.68
CA PRO A 35 -37.80 -4.98 25.96
C PRO A 35 -37.57 -6.04 27.04
N ALA A 36 -38.16 -7.22 26.87
CA ALA A 36 -37.80 -8.33 27.70
C ALA A 36 -36.27 -8.40 27.60
N GLY A 37 -35.58 -8.05 28.70
CA GLY A 37 -34.17 -8.38 28.82
C GLY A 37 -34.05 -9.85 28.43
N PRO A 38 -33.00 -10.24 27.69
CA PRO A 38 -32.91 -11.56 27.09
C PRO A 38 -33.34 -12.60 28.13
N LEU A 39 -34.35 -13.40 27.80
CA LEU A 39 -34.79 -14.51 28.62
C LEU A 39 -33.55 -15.31 28.97
N ALA A 40 -33.14 -15.28 30.24
CA ALA A 40 -32.09 -16.16 30.73
C ALA A 40 -32.61 -17.59 30.53
N ARG A 41 -32.08 -18.26 29.50
CA ARG A 41 -32.36 -19.67 29.30
C ARG A 41 -31.82 -20.43 30.51
N PRO A 42 -32.61 -21.29 31.16
CA PRO A 42 -32.09 -22.19 32.17
C PRO A 42 -31.16 -23.19 31.46
N GLY A 43 -29.87 -23.12 31.75
CA GLY A 43 -28.90 -24.17 31.47
C GLY A 43 -28.58 -24.44 30.00
N ASP A 44 -28.01 -23.47 29.29
CA ASP A 44 -27.09 -23.82 28.19
C ASP A 44 -25.68 -23.84 28.79
N GLY A 45 -25.14 -25.04 29.04
CA GLY A 45 -23.74 -25.28 29.40
C GLY A 45 -22.77 -24.93 28.26
N ARG A 46 -22.94 -23.78 27.61
CA ARG A 46 -21.89 -23.19 26.78
C ARG A 46 -20.87 -22.60 27.74
N LEU A 47 -19.76 -23.31 27.92
CA LEU A 47 -18.52 -22.74 28.41
C LEU A 47 -18.34 -21.36 27.75
N PRO A 48 -17.96 -20.32 28.51
CA PRO A 48 -17.70 -19.01 27.91
C PRO A 48 -16.72 -19.24 26.76
N VAL A 49 -17.09 -18.79 25.55
CA VAL A 49 -16.16 -18.78 24.42
C VAL A 49 -14.99 -17.91 24.91
N PRO A 50 -13.80 -18.47 25.13
CA PRO A 50 -12.69 -17.69 25.63
C PRO A 50 -12.46 -16.54 24.65
N ASP A 51 -12.27 -15.32 25.16
CA ASP A 51 -11.85 -14.21 24.31
C ASP A 51 -10.60 -14.66 23.54
N PRO A 52 -10.66 -14.78 22.19
CA PRO A 52 -9.53 -15.29 21.42
C PRO A 52 -8.28 -14.43 21.60
N ALA A 53 -8.43 -13.13 21.84
CA ALA A 53 -7.32 -12.24 22.15
C ALA A 53 -6.71 -12.58 23.51
N ALA A 54 -7.55 -12.74 24.55
CA ALA A 54 -7.10 -13.23 25.84
C ALA A 54 -6.46 -14.62 25.76
N LEU A 55 -7.00 -15.57 25.00
CA LEU A 55 -6.48 -16.94 24.86
C LEU A 55 -5.12 -16.98 24.14
N PHE A 56 -4.97 -16.16 23.09
CA PHE A 56 -3.71 -16.01 22.34
C PHE A 56 -2.64 -15.33 23.20
N LEU A 57 -3.03 -14.33 23.99
CA LEU A 57 -2.12 -13.59 24.89
C LEU A 57 -1.88 -14.31 26.23
N SER A 58 -2.78 -15.20 26.68
CA SER A 58 -2.75 -15.89 27.98
C SER A 58 -1.86 -17.14 28.00
N LEU A 59 -1.15 -17.44 26.91
CA LEU A 59 -0.13 -18.50 26.85
C LEU A 59 1.10 -18.21 27.73
N SER A 60 0.96 -17.47 28.84
CA SER A 60 2.10 -16.93 29.56
C SER A 60 2.24 -17.44 31.00
N ALA A 61 3.47 -17.83 31.33
CA ALA A 61 4.20 -17.07 32.34
C ALA A 61 5.46 -16.49 31.66
N GLY A 62 5.43 -15.20 31.30
CA GLY A 62 6.52 -14.51 30.59
C GLY A 62 6.23 -14.17 29.12
N ALA A 63 5.13 -13.45 28.84
CA ALA A 63 4.68 -13.08 27.48
C ALA A 63 5.78 -12.54 26.53
N ASN A 64 6.81 -11.90 27.07
CA ASN A 64 7.96 -11.43 26.30
C ASN A 64 8.79 -12.58 25.69
N ALA A 65 8.98 -13.68 26.40
CA ALA A 65 9.75 -14.82 25.91
C ALA A 65 9.02 -15.55 24.77
N SER A 66 7.69 -15.68 24.85
CA SER A 66 6.88 -16.23 23.77
C SER A 66 6.85 -15.31 22.54
N ILE A 67 6.70 -13.99 22.74
CA ILE A 67 6.74 -13.02 21.63
C ILE A 67 8.13 -13.03 20.95
N ALA A 68 9.21 -13.07 21.73
CA ALA A 68 10.56 -13.13 21.19
C ALA A 68 10.81 -14.43 20.40
N ALA A 69 10.32 -15.57 20.89
CA ALA A 69 10.41 -16.85 20.19
C ALA A 69 9.60 -16.85 18.88
N ASP A 70 8.37 -16.34 18.91
CA ASP A 70 7.53 -16.20 17.71
C ASP A 70 8.16 -15.26 16.69
N LEU A 71 8.68 -14.11 17.13
CA LEU A 71 9.40 -13.17 16.25
C LEU A 71 10.63 -13.85 15.62
N ARG A 72 11.41 -14.60 16.41
CA ARG A 72 12.58 -15.32 15.90
C ARG A 72 12.20 -16.37 14.86
N ALA A 73 11.10 -17.10 15.07
CA ALA A 73 10.63 -18.11 14.13
C ALA A 73 10.13 -17.46 12.82
N LEU A 74 9.35 -16.38 12.92
CA LEU A 74 8.78 -15.67 11.77
C LEU A 74 9.84 -14.90 10.97
N THR A 75 10.97 -14.55 11.56
CA THR A 75 12.05 -13.77 10.91
C THR A 75 13.29 -14.61 10.58
N ALA A 76 13.21 -15.94 10.67
CA ALA A 76 14.33 -16.85 10.40
C ALA A 76 14.80 -16.84 8.93
N GLY A 77 13.95 -16.40 8.00
CA GLY A 77 14.28 -16.29 6.58
C GLY A 77 13.28 -15.40 5.81
N PRO A 78 13.54 -15.11 4.52
CA PRO A 78 12.61 -14.36 3.69
C PRO A 78 11.32 -15.15 3.45
N HIS A 79 10.19 -14.46 3.48
CA HIS A 79 8.86 -15.06 3.34
C HIS A 79 7.98 -14.22 2.40
N LEU A 80 8.51 -13.95 1.20
CA LEU A 80 7.81 -13.18 0.16
C LEU A 80 6.52 -13.90 -0.28
N ALA A 81 5.43 -13.15 -0.40
CA ALA A 81 4.13 -13.68 -0.81
C ALA A 81 4.22 -14.50 -2.10
N GLY A 82 3.50 -15.63 -2.12
CA GLY A 82 3.45 -16.54 -3.26
C GLY A 82 4.73 -17.33 -3.54
N THR A 83 5.72 -17.31 -2.64
CA THR A 83 6.94 -18.12 -2.77
C THR A 83 6.94 -19.30 -1.79
N PRO A 84 7.61 -20.43 -2.13
CA PRO A 84 7.76 -21.56 -1.19
C PRO A 84 8.40 -21.17 0.15
N ALA A 85 9.27 -20.14 0.14
CA ALA A 85 9.93 -19.63 1.33
C ALA A 85 8.96 -19.01 2.36
N ALA A 86 7.74 -18.64 1.95
CA ALA A 86 6.71 -18.15 2.88
C ALA A 86 5.96 -19.25 3.63
N ALA A 87 6.00 -20.50 3.16
CA ALA A 87 5.24 -21.61 3.74
C ALA A 87 5.57 -21.89 5.22
N PRO A 88 6.85 -21.87 5.67
CA PRO A 88 7.18 -22.08 7.08
C PRO A 88 6.55 -21.03 8.02
N ALA A 89 6.50 -19.77 7.61
CA ALA A 89 5.88 -18.71 8.41
C ALA A 89 4.36 -18.94 8.57
N ALA A 90 3.66 -19.32 7.49
CA ALA A 90 2.25 -19.67 7.54
C ALA A 90 1.98 -20.90 8.43
N ALA A 91 2.82 -21.94 8.30
CA ALA A 91 2.75 -23.14 9.13
C ALA A 91 2.98 -22.84 10.62
N HIS A 92 3.92 -21.94 10.95
CA HIS A 92 4.17 -21.49 12.32
C HIS A 92 2.92 -20.84 12.93
N VAL A 93 2.32 -19.87 12.22
CA VAL A 93 1.09 -19.19 12.68
C VAL A 93 -0.05 -20.20 12.87
N LEU A 94 -0.26 -21.10 11.90
CA LEU A 94 -1.28 -22.14 11.98
C LEU A 94 -1.08 -23.06 13.19
N GLY A 95 0.17 -23.46 13.45
CA GLY A 95 0.54 -24.26 14.61
C GLY A 95 0.24 -23.56 15.93
N ARG A 96 0.58 -22.26 16.04
CA ARG A 96 0.31 -21.45 17.24
C ARG A 96 -1.18 -21.30 17.50
N LEU A 97 -1.98 -21.04 16.47
CA LEU A 97 -3.44 -20.95 16.60
C LEU A 97 -4.06 -22.29 17.06
N ARG A 98 -3.63 -23.42 16.48
CA ARG A 98 -4.08 -24.76 16.89
C ARG A 98 -3.69 -25.10 18.32
N ALA A 99 -2.45 -24.78 18.72
CA ALA A 99 -1.95 -25.00 20.07
C ALA A 99 -2.72 -24.17 21.12
N ALA A 100 -3.24 -23.01 20.72
CA ALA A 100 -4.15 -22.22 21.54
C ALA A 100 -5.58 -22.81 21.61
N GLY A 101 -5.86 -23.95 20.96
CA GLY A 101 -7.18 -24.58 20.95
C GLY A 101 -8.17 -23.94 19.98
N LEU A 102 -7.71 -23.09 19.06
CA LEU A 102 -8.58 -22.45 18.06
C LEU A 102 -8.87 -23.40 16.89
N GLN A 103 -10.12 -23.40 16.44
CA GLN A 103 -10.49 -24.02 15.17
C GLN A 103 -9.85 -23.21 14.03
N THR A 104 -9.07 -23.88 13.18
CA THR A 104 -8.29 -23.24 12.13
C THR A 104 -8.62 -23.82 10.76
N LEU A 105 -8.69 -22.96 9.76
CA LEU A 105 -8.93 -23.30 8.36
C LEU A 105 -7.91 -22.54 7.50
N THR A 106 -7.46 -23.16 6.42
CA THR A 106 -6.67 -22.51 5.37
C THR A 106 -7.56 -22.24 4.15
N ARG A 107 -7.25 -21.17 3.41
CA ARG A 107 -7.93 -20.78 2.19
C ARG A 107 -6.90 -20.31 1.18
N ASP A 108 -6.99 -20.87 -0.02
CA ASP A 108 -6.08 -20.57 -1.10
C ASP A 108 -6.73 -19.58 -2.07
N TYR A 109 -5.94 -18.62 -2.49
CA TYR A 109 -6.28 -17.63 -3.51
C TYR A 109 -5.09 -17.54 -4.46
N ALA A 110 -5.38 -17.32 -5.74
CA ALA A 110 -4.38 -17.08 -6.77
C ALA A 110 -4.46 -15.60 -7.24
N PRO A 111 -4.11 -14.62 -6.39
CA PRO A 111 -4.10 -13.22 -6.82
C PRO A 111 -2.98 -12.97 -7.81
N LEU A 112 -3.08 -11.87 -8.56
CA LEU A 112 -1.96 -11.40 -9.36
C LEU A 112 -0.81 -10.94 -8.45
N LEU A 113 0.40 -11.49 -8.63
CA LEU A 113 1.63 -11.06 -7.93
C LEU A 113 2.74 -10.72 -8.93
N SER A 114 3.57 -9.73 -8.61
CA SER A 114 4.71 -9.32 -9.45
C SER A 114 6.04 -9.65 -8.78
N TYR A 115 7.03 -10.08 -9.56
CA TYR A 115 8.39 -10.40 -9.07
C TYR A 115 9.46 -9.76 -9.97
N PRO A 116 10.60 -9.34 -9.42
CA PRO A 116 11.65 -8.71 -10.21
C PRO A 116 12.28 -9.69 -11.20
N GLY A 117 12.59 -9.17 -12.38
CA GLY A 117 13.38 -9.82 -13.41
C GLY A 117 14.88 -9.80 -13.10
N ARG A 118 15.66 -10.47 -13.95
CA ARG A 118 17.11 -10.60 -13.78
C ARG A 118 17.93 -9.51 -14.47
N ALA A 119 17.35 -8.74 -15.41
CA ALA A 119 18.11 -7.79 -16.23
C ALA A 119 17.88 -6.30 -15.91
N SER A 120 17.38 -5.98 -14.72
CA SER A 120 17.33 -4.57 -14.29
C SER A 120 18.75 -4.00 -14.17
N SER A 121 18.96 -2.79 -14.67
CA SER A 121 20.27 -2.13 -14.67
C SER A 121 20.15 -0.61 -14.62
N LEU A 122 21.20 0.03 -14.09
CA LEU A 122 21.27 1.48 -13.97
C LEU A 122 22.71 1.95 -14.20
N ALA A 123 22.87 2.97 -15.05
CA ALA A 123 24.16 3.58 -15.34
C ALA A 123 24.00 5.07 -15.66
N LEU A 124 25.08 5.81 -15.45
CA LEU A 124 25.26 7.18 -15.92
C LEU A 124 26.06 7.16 -17.22
N LEU A 125 25.63 7.96 -18.19
CA LEU A 125 26.35 8.21 -19.44
C LEU A 125 26.66 9.70 -19.55
N ARG A 126 27.75 10.02 -20.23
CA ARG A 126 28.07 11.39 -20.65
C ARG A 126 27.08 11.88 -21.72
N PRO A 127 27.02 13.19 -22.00
CA PRO A 127 26.19 13.73 -23.08
C PRO A 127 26.41 13.09 -24.46
N ASP A 128 27.63 12.60 -24.73
CA ASP A 128 28.01 11.91 -25.97
C ASP A 128 27.58 10.42 -26.00
N GLY A 129 26.91 9.95 -24.94
CA GLY A 129 26.46 8.55 -24.78
C GLY A 129 27.53 7.60 -24.24
N SER A 130 28.77 8.06 -24.02
CA SER A 130 29.82 7.20 -23.48
C SER A 130 29.59 6.85 -22.00
N PRO A 131 29.95 5.63 -21.54
CA PRO A 131 29.73 5.22 -20.16
C PRO A 131 30.50 6.11 -19.17
N LEU A 132 29.80 6.60 -18.14
CA LEU A 132 30.40 7.35 -17.03
C LEU A 132 30.56 6.47 -15.79
N ALA A 133 29.48 5.84 -15.33
CA ALA A 133 29.49 4.97 -14.16
C ALA A 133 28.36 3.94 -14.23
N ARG A 134 28.62 2.72 -13.77
CA ARG A 134 27.56 1.74 -13.48
C ARG A 134 27.12 1.91 -12.04
N LEU A 135 25.82 2.01 -11.79
CA LEU A 135 25.27 2.18 -10.45
C LEU A 135 24.77 0.83 -9.93
N SER A 136 25.07 0.55 -8.65
CA SER A 136 24.63 -0.69 -8.00
C SER A 136 23.14 -0.62 -7.69
N LEU A 137 22.45 -1.74 -7.90
CA LEU A 137 21.06 -1.96 -7.45
C LEU A 137 21.00 -2.89 -6.24
N ASP A 138 22.16 -3.31 -5.72
CA ASP A 138 22.26 -4.23 -4.61
C ASP A 138 22.01 -3.51 -3.28
N GLU A 139 21.48 -4.25 -2.32
CA GLU A 139 21.41 -3.83 -0.92
C GLU A 139 22.62 -4.36 -0.13
N PRO A 140 23.04 -3.64 0.92
CA PRO A 140 24.03 -4.17 1.85
C PRO A 140 23.40 -5.33 2.64
N ALA A 141 23.68 -6.56 2.22
CA ALA A 141 23.21 -7.78 2.86
C ALA A 141 24.31 -8.84 2.91
N ASP A 142 24.34 -9.63 4.00
CA ASP A 142 25.29 -10.75 4.15
C ASP A 142 25.15 -11.75 2.97
N GLU A 143 26.28 -12.25 2.46
CA GLU A 143 26.26 -13.30 1.45
C GLU A 143 25.54 -14.54 1.99
N GLY A 144 24.56 -15.05 1.23
CA GLY A 144 23.67 -16.15 1.67
C GLY A 144 22.35 -15.70 2.33
N ARG A 145 22.20 -14.41 2.67
CA ARG A 145 20.93 -13.79 3.08
C ARG A 145 20.30 -12.94 1.98
N ARG A 146 20.81 -13.05 0.74
CA ARG A 146 20.37 -12.23 -0.40
C ARG A 146 18.86 -12.38 -0.60
N LEU A 147 18.17 -11.26 -0.36
CA LEU A 147 16.75 -11.09 -0.54
C LEU A 147 16.41 -11.02 -2.04
N VAL A 148 15.11 -11.09 -2.35
CA VAL A 148 14.58 -10.70 -3.66
C VAL A 148 15.10 -9.29 -3.99
N PRO A 149 15.73 -9.04 -5.16
CA PRO A 149 16.30 -7.74 -5.48
C PRO A 149 15.32 -6.57 -5.26
N PRO A 150 15.79 -5.37 -4.89
CA PRO A 150 14.89 -4.24 -4.68
C PRO A 150 14.08 -3.92 -5.93
N TYR A 151 12.77 -3.75 -5.77
CA TYR A 151 11.87 -3.49 -6.88
C TYR A 151 10.58 -2.80 -6.42
N HIS A 152 9.93 -2.09 -7.35
CA HIS A 152 8.57 -1.59 -7.17
C HIS A 152 7.58 -2.60 -7.75
N ALA A 153 6.86 -3.32 -6.89
CA ALA A 153 5.86 -4.29 -7.32
C ALA A 153 4.78 -3.61 -8.19
N TYR A 154 4.44 -4.25 -9.32
CA TYR A 154 3.52 -3.80 -10.36
C TYR A 154 3.96 -2.58 -11.20
N ALA A 155 5.19 -2.08 -11.07
CA ALA A 155 5.71 -1.14 -12.05
C ALA A 155 5.87 -1.83 -13.41
N PRO A 156 5.52 -1.20 -14.54
CA PRO A 156 5.73 -1.82 -15.85
C PRO A 156 7.22 -1.97 -16.14
N SER A 157 7.61 -3.06 -16.81
CA SER A 157 8.95 -3.19 -17.40
C SER A 157 9.17 -2.08 -18.43
N GLY A 158 10.39 -1.59 -18.55
CA GLY A 158 10.74 -0.54 -19.51
C GLY A 158 12.20 -0.14 -19.43
N ALA A 159 12.68 0.50 -20.49
CA ALA A 159 14.03 1.04 -20.57
C ALA A 159 14.00 2.47 -21.10
N ALA A 160 14.91 3.30 -20.60
CA ALA A 160 15.05 4.68 -21.01
C ALA A 160 16.51 5.12 -20.94
N VAL A 161 16.93 5.91 -21.92
CA VAL A 161 18.15 6.72 -21.86
C VAL A 161 17.71 8.16 -21.96
N ALA A 162 17.81 8.91 -20.86
CA ALA A 162 17.33 10.29 -20.81
C ALA A 162 18.06 11.10 -19.75
N GLU A 163 18.01 12.43 -19.86
CA GLU A 163 18.43 13.32 -18.79
C GLU A 163 17.60 13.05 -17.52
N ALA A 164 18.20 13.30 -16.35
CA ALA A 164 17.51 13.21 -15.08
C ALA A 164 17.21 14.60 -14.50
N VAL A 165 16.14 14.67 -13.69
CA VAL A 165 15.75 15.85 -12.89
C VAL A 165 15.51 15.42 -11.46
N PHE A 166 16.09 16.14 -10.51
CA PHE A 166 15.81 15.93 -9.09
C PHE A 166 14.49 16.64 -8.73
N VAL A 167 13.49 15.85 -8.35
CA VAL A 167 12.12 16.32 -8.09
C VAL A 167 11.80 16.41 -6.60
N ASN A 168 12.82 16.49 -5.74
CA ASN A 168 12.65 16.47 -4.28
C ASN A 168 11.79 15.28 -3.82
N LEU A 169 10.62 15.51 -3.25
CA LEU A 169 9.72 14.47 -2.76
C LEU A 169 8.74 13.99 -3.85
N GLY A 170 8.72 14.66 -5.01
CA GLY A 170 7.80 14.40 -6.10
C GLY A 170 6.37 14.86 -5.81
N ARG A 171 6.20 15.91 -5.00
CA ARG A 171 4.90 16.51 -4.68
C ARG A 171 4.54 17.62 -5.68
N GLU A 172 3.30 18.14 -5.62
CA GLU A 172 2.83 19.15 -6.59
C GLU A 172 3.64 20.43 -6.41
N GLU A 173 3.89 20.81 -5.16
CA GLU A 173 4.73 21.95 -4.80
C GLU A 173 6.17 21.82 -5.31
N ASP A 174 6.68 20.59 -5.44
CA ASP A 174 8.02 20.34 -5.95
C ASP A 174 8.08 20.59 -7.45
N TYR A 175 7.07 20.10 -8.20
CA TYR A 175 6.97 20.39 -9.64
C TYR A 175 6.73 21.88 -9.91
N ALA A 176 5.89 22.54 -9.10
CA ALA A 176 5.69 23.99 -9.21
C ALA A 176 6.96 24.79 -8.88
N ALA A 177 7.82 24.29 -7.99
CA ALA A 177 9.13 24.88 -7.74
C ALA A 177 10.07 24.71 -8.94
N LEU A 178 10.11 23.53 -9.56
CA LEU A 178 10.90 23.30 -10.78
C LEU A 178 10.44 24.19 -11.94
N GLU A 179 9.13 24.36 -12.12
CA GLU A 179 8.57 25.25 -13.15
C GLU A 179 9.03 26.71 -12.94
N ARG A 180 9.06 27.19 -11.69
CA ARG A 180 9.60 28.52 -11.35
C ARG A 180 11.10 28.66 -11.64
N LEU A 181 11.83 27.55 -11.61
CA LEU A 181 13.25 27.48 -11.99
C LEU A 181 13.45 27.28 -13.50
N GLY A 182 12.38 27.18 -14.29
CA GLY A 182 12.44 26.91 -15.72
C GLY A 182 12.82 25.46 -16.06
N VAL A 183 12.62 24.53 -15.13
CA VAL A 183 12.99 23.11 -15.28
C VAL A 183 11.73 22.25 -15.41
N GLY A 184 11.70 21.39 -16.43
CA GLY A 184 10.58 20.47 -16.69
C GLY A 184 11.02 19.00 -16.78
N VAL A 185 10.14 18.07 -16.40
CA VAL A 185 10.45 16.62 -16.36
C VAL A 185 9.99 15.84 -17.59
N ARG A 186 9.33 16.50 -18.56
CA ARG A 186 8.84 15.84 -19.76
C ARG A 186 9.99 15.20 -20.56
N GLY A 187 9.88 13.90 -20.82
CA GLY A 187 10.92 13.12 -21.52
C GLY A 187 12.12 12.72 -20.66
N ARG A 188 12.06 12.95 -19.33
CA ARG A 188 13.21 12.81 -18.42
C ARG A 188 12.97 11.75 -17.34
N VAL A 189 14.06 11.30 -16.73
CA VAL A 189 14.00 10.44 -15.53
C VAL A 189 13.81 11.34 -14.30
N ALA A 190 12.72 11.12 -13.56
CA ALA A 190 12.49 11.81 -12.30
C ALA A 190 13.24 11.09 -11.16
N VAL A 191 14.05 11.81 -10.40
CA VAL A 191 14.74 11.30 -9.21
C VAL A 191 14.10 11.92 -7.98
N ALA A 192 13.40 11.11 -7.20
CA ALA A 192 12.71 11.54 -5.99
C ALA A 192 13.36 10.93 -4.74
N ARG A 193 13.31 11.65 -3.62
CA ARG A 193 13.59 11.11 -2.30
C ARG A 193 12.30 10.60 -1.65
N ARG A 194 12.46 9.73 -0.66
CA ARG A 194 11.34 9.22 0.15
C ARG A 194 10.60 10.36 0.86
N GLY A 195 9.28 10.22 1.03
CA GLY A 195 8.44 11.13 1.83
C GLY A 195 7.44 11.97 1.01
N GLY A 196 7.29 11.69 -0.28
CA GLY A 196 6.29 12.28 -1.18
C GLY A 196 4.85 11.82 -0.98
N GLY A 197 4.60 10.97 0.02
CA GLY A 197 3.33 10.28 0.22
C GLY A 197 3.37 8.85 -0.30
N TYR A 198 2.24 8.34 -0.79
CA TYR A 198 2.17 7.00 -1.35
C TYR A 198 3.00 6.90 -2.64
N ARG A 199 3.86 5.87 -2.71
CA ARG A 199 4.84 5.65 -3.77
C ARG A 199 4.22 5.59 -5.17
N GLY A 200 3.11 4.87 -5.33
CA GLY A 200 2.39 4.82 -6.59
C GLY A 200 1.89 6.21 -7.02
N GLY A 201 1.51 7.06 -6.07
CA GLY A 201 1.13 8.45 -6.32
C GLY A 201 2.30 9.31 -6.83
N VAL A 202 3.51 9.13 -6.28
CA VAL A 202 4.73 9.80 -6.77
C VAL A 202 5.01 9.40 -8.23
N VAL A 203 4.89 8.11 -8.56
CA VAL A 203 5.09 7.60 -9.92
C VAL A 203 4.03 8.12 -10.89
N ALA A 204 2.75 8.09 -10.47
CA ALA A 204 1.63 8.59 -11.27
C ALA A 204 1.80 10.08 -11.61
N ARG A 205 2.15 10.91 -10.61
CA ARG A 205 2.36 12.34 -10.80
C ARG A 205 3.52 12.63 -11.76
N ALA A 206 4.64 11.92 -11.61
CA ALA A 206 5.75 12.05 -12.55
C ALA A 206 5.32 11.71 -13.99
N ALA A 207 4.52 10.66 -14.16
CA ALA A 207 3.97 10.28 -15.46
C ALA A 207 3.03 11.35 -16.03
N GLU A 208 2.17 11.95 -15.21
CA GLU A 208 1.29 13.07 -15.60
C GLU A 208 2.08 14.29 -16.06
N LYS A 209 3.23 14.56 -15.44
CA LYS A 209 4.16 15.63 -15.86
C LYS A 209 5.06 15.23 -17.04
N GLY A 210 4.90 14.00 -17.57
CA GLY A 210 5.57 13.49 -18.76
C GLY A 210 6.94 12.87 -18.54
N ALA A 211 7.32 12.53 -17.30
CA ALA A 211 8.53 11.77 -17.04
C ALA A 211 8.46 10.38 -17.70
N VAL A 212 9.60 9.82 -18.08
CA VAL A 212 9.69 8.51 -18.75
C VAL A 212 10.04 7.36 -17.80
N ALA A 213 10.61 7.68 -16.64
CA ALA A 213 10.91 6.72 -15.58
C ALA A 213 11.04 7.46 -14.24
N VAL A 214 10.92 6.72 -13.13
CA VAL A 214 11.10 7.26 -11.78
C VAL A 214 12.08 6.44 -10.96
N LEU A 215 13.06 7.11 -10.37
CA LEU A 215 13.95 6.56 -9.35
C LEU A 215 13.51 7.10 -7.99
N ILE A 216 13.28 6.22 -7.01
CA ILE A 216 12.93 6.64 -5.66
C ILE A 216 14.03 6.21 -4.69
N ALA A 217 14.69 7.20 -4.09
CA ALA A 217 15.76 6.97 -3.14
C ALA A 217 15.27 6.27 -1.87
N GLY A 218 16.09 5.33 -1.41
CA GLY A 218 15.95 4.62 -0.16
C GLY A 218 16.28 5.50 1.04
N ARG A 219 16.55 4.83 2.15
CA ARG A 219 16.86 5.48 3.43
C ARG A 219 18.33 5.88 3.48
N ALA A 220 18.63 6.86 4.32
CA ALA A 220 20.01 7.34 4.52
C ALA A 220 20.95 6.28 5.14
N ASP A 221 20.39 5.22 5.74
CA ASP A 221 21.12 4.08 6.29
C ASP A 221 21.56 3.05 5.21
N GLY A 222 21.34 3.35 3.92
CA GLY A 222 21.70 2.48 2.80
C GLY A 222 20.63 1.45 2.42
N GLY A 223 19.55 1.32 3.20
CA GLY A 223 18.45 0.42 2.89
C GLY A 223 17.62 0.89 1.69
N VAL A 224 17.21 -0.05 0.83
CA VAL A 224 16.36 0.21 -0.34
C VAL A 224 14.93 -0.24 -0.05
N GLU A 225 13.96 0.66 -0.24
CA GLU A 225 12.57 0.36 0.12
C GLU A 225 11.81 -0.27 -1.05
N ARG A 226 11.57 -1.58 -0.95
CA ARG A 226 10.60 -2.30 -1.81
C ARG A 226 9.18 -1.80 -1.53
N GLY A 227 8.29 -1.92 -2.50
CA GLY A 227 6.88 -1.61 -2.25
C GLY A 227 5.99 -1.72 -3.47
N VAL A 228 4.69 -1.76 -3.21
CA VAL A 228 3.63 -1.76 -4.23
C VAL A 228 3.44 -0.35 -4.77
N VAL A 229 3.29 -0.23 -6.09
CA VAL A 229 2.99 1.05 -6.78
C VAL A 229 1.64 1.07 -7.49
N LEU A 230 0.74 0.12 -7.22
CA LEU A 230 -0.63 0.15 -7.74
C LEU A 230 -1.37 1.43 -7.33
N LEU A 231 -2.08 2.06 -8.26
CA LEU A 231 -2.69 3.37 -8.07
C LEU A 231 -4.03 3.35 -7.35
N GLY A 232 -4.63 2.18 -7.13
CA GLY A 232 -5.88 2.11 -6.38
C GLY A 232 -6.54 0.74 -6.33
N GLY A 233 -7.64 0.71 -5.58
CA GLY A 233 -8.50 -0.45 -5.36
C GLY A 233 -7.95 -1.42 -4.31
N PRO A 234 -8.80 -1.94 -3.39
CA PRO A 234 -8.42 -3.07 -2.54
C PRO A 234 -8.37 -4.38 -3.35
N GLY A 235 -7.68 -5.38 -2.80
CA GLY A 235 -7.65 -6.73 -3.36
C GLY A 235 -6.89 -6.88 -4.67
N ASP A 236 -7.06 -8.05 -5.30
CA ASP A 236 -6.41 -8.41 -6.57
C ASP A 236 -6.82 -7.43 -7.70
N PRO A 237 -5.85 -6.88 -8.46
CA PRO A 237 -6.11 -6.10 -9.66
C PRO A 237 -7.09 -6.74 -10.65
N LEU A 238 -7.06 -8.07 -10.79
CA LEU A 238 -7.83 -8.79 -11.81
C LEU A 238 -9.21 -9.26 -11.34
N THR A 239 -9.50 -9.20 -10.04
CA THR A 239 -10.80 -9.60 -9.47
C THR A 239 -11.37 -8.51 -8.56
N PRO A 240 -11.65 -7.30 -9.09
CA PRO A 240 -12.08 -6.17 -8.27
C PRO A 240 -13.47 -6.41 -7.65
N GLY A 241 -13.48 -6.82 -6.38
CA GLY A 241 -14.71 -7.01 -5.59
C GLY A 241 -15.12 -8.47 -5.37
N TRP A 242 -14.38 -9.45 -5.91
CA TRP A 242 -14.62 -10.87 -5.65
C TRP A 242 -13.32 -11.63 -5.36
N ALA A 243 -13.48 -12.86 -4.86
CA ALA A 243 -12.38 -13.70 -4.46
C ALA A 243 -11.61 -14.25 -5.66
N ALA A 244 -10.28 -14.12 -5.63
CA ALA A 244 -9.37 -14.71 -6.63
C ALA A 244 -9.16 -16.22 -6.40
N THR A 245 -10.24 -17.01 -6.36
CA THR A 245 -10.16 -18.47 -6.24
C THR A 245 -9.74 -19.12 -7.55
N ASP A 246 -9.43 -20.42 -7.50
CA ASP A 246 -9.33 -21.22 -8.72
C ASP A 246 -10.65 -21.18 -9.50
N GLY A 247 -10.55 -21.05 -10.83
CA GLY A 247 -11.70 -20.88 -11.73
C GLY A 247 -12.47 -19.56 -11.62
N ALA A 248 -12.04 -18.60 -10.79
CA ALA A 248 -12.70 -17.29 -10.71
C ALA A 248 -12.59 -16.52 -12.04
N GLU A 249 -13.65 -15.77 -12.39
CA GLU A 249 -13.58 -14.79 -13.49
C GLU A 249 -12.48 -13.77 -13.21
N ARG A 250 -11.71 -13.43 -14.25
CA ARG A 250 -10.62 -12.46 -14.16
C ARG A 250 -10.73 -11.47 -15.30
N LEU A 251 -10.62 -10.20 -14.96
CA LEU A 251 -10.50 -9.14 -15.95
C LEU A 251 -9.14 -9.25 -16.65
N GLY A 252 -9.11 -8.93 -17.94
CA GLY A 252 -7.86 -8.86 -18.71
C GLY A 252 -7.07 -7.60 -18.39
N PHE A 253 -5.76 -7.60 -18.70
CA PHE A 253 -4.93 -6.39 -18.60
C PHE A 253 -5.41 -5.24 -19.50
N ASP A 254 -6.17 -5.56 -20.54
CA ASP A 254 -6.74 -4.60 -21.47
C ASP A 254 -8.03 -3.92 -20.96
N ASP A 255 -8.58 -4.39 -19.83
CA ASP A 255 -9.74 -3.79 -19.19
C ASP A 255 -9.39 -2.42 -18.58
N GLU A 256 -10.27 -1.43 -18.78
CA GLU A 256 -10.02 -0.06 -18.32
C GLU A 256 -9.98 0.09 -16.79
N ALA A 257 -10.75 -0.71 -16.06
CA ALA A 257 -10.69 -0.73 -14.59
C ALA A 257 -9.37 -1.32 -14.11
N VAL A 258 -8.85 -2.33 -14.81
CA VAL A 258 -7.53 -2.93 -14.53
C VAL A 258 -6.43 -1.92 -14.86
N LYS A 259 -6.37 -1.38 -16.08
CA LYS A 259 -5.33 -0.42 -16.52
C LYS A 259 -5.17 0.76 -15.57
N ARG A 260 -6.27 1.33 -15.07
CA ARG A 260 -6.25 2.48 -14.14
C ARG A 260 -5.54 2.17 -12.82
N ARG A 261 -5.41 0.89 -12.44
CA ARG A 261 -4.73 0.47 -11.21
C ARG A 261 -3.22 0.37 -11.38
N PHE A 262 -2.67 0.37 -12.60
CA PHE A 262 -1.24 0.21 -12.84
C PHE A 262 -0.54 1.55 -13.15
N PRO A 263 0.72 1.73 -12.71
CA PRO A 263 1.55 2.84 -13.19
C PRO A 263 1.77 2.76 -14.70
N LYS A 264 1.88 3.92 -15.34
CA LYS A 264 2.08 4.04 -16.79
C LYS A 264 3.55 4.06 -17.21
N ILE A 265 4.46 4.33 -16.28
CA ILE A 265 5.89 4.44 -16.52
C ILE A 265 6.66 3.54 -15.56
N PRO A 266 7.83 3.02 -15.97
CA PRO A 266 8.64 2.20 -15.10
C PRO A 266 9.15 3.00 -13.89
N SER A 267 9.35 2.32 -12.77
CA SER A 267 9.97 2.91 -11.61
C SER A 267 10.77 1.88 -10.84
N MET A 268 11.88 2.29 -10.22
CA MET A 268 12.67 1.40 -9.37
C MET A 268 13.10 2.12 -8.08
N PRO A 269 13.20 1.40 -6.97
CA PRO A 269 13.82 1.92 -5.77
C PRO A 269 15.34 1.82 -5.92
N VAL A 270 16.07 2.81 -5.40
CA VAL A 270 17.55 2.84 -5.42
C VAL A 270 18.08 3.19 -4.04
N SER A 271 19.35 2.90 -3.75
CA SER A 271 19.96 3.35 -2.49
C SER A 271 20.05 4.89 -2.44
N ALA A 272 20.12 5.44 -1.23
CA ALA A 272 20.34 6.88 -1.07
C ALA A 272 21.67 7.31 -1.73
N GLU A 273 22.71 6.50 -1.62
CA GLU A 273 24.00 6.71 -2.28
C GLU A 273 23.87 6.76 -3.81
N THR A 274 23.12 5.83 -4.41
CA THR A 274 22.85 5.82 -5.85
C THR A 274 22.12 7.08 -6.30
N ALA A 275 21.09 7.50 -5.55
CA ALA A 275 20.37 8.74 -5.84
C ALA A 275 21.28 9.97 -5.73
N VAL A 276 22.11 10.04 -4.69
CA VAL A 276 23.10 11.12 -4.49
C VAL A 276 24.12 11.16 -5.63
N ALA A 277 24.61 10.01 -6.10
CA ALA A 277 25.53 9.94 -7.23
C ALA A 277 24.89 10.51 -8.51
N ILE A 278 23.61 10.21 -8.76
CA ILE A 278 22.86 10.81 -9.87
C ILE A 278 22.71 12.32 -9.66
N ILE A 279 22.28 12.77 -8.49
CA ILE A 279 22.01 14.20 -8.20
C ILE A 279 23.29 15.03 -8.33
N ARG A 280 24.44 14.55 -7.83
CA ARG A 280 25.74 15.21 -7.99
C ARG A 280 26.17 15.36 -9.44
N SER A 281 25.70 14.47 -10.32
CA SER A 281 25.98 14.52 -11.75
C SER A 281 25.07 15.49 -12.52
N LEU A 282 24.07 16.10 -11.85
CA LEU A 282 23.15 17.05 -12.43
C LEU A 282 23.73 18.48 -12.43
N GLY A 283 23.55 19.17 -13.54
CA GLY A 283 23.70 20.61 -13.70
C GLY A 283 22.35 21.31 -13.58
N GLY A 284 22.15 22.36 -14.38
CA GLY A 284 20.97 23.23 -14.28
C GLY A 284 21.01 24.15 -13.05
N PRO A 285 19.87 24.77 -12.69
CA PRO A 285 19.78 25.67 -11.53
C PRO A 285 20.19 24.97 -10.23
N PRO A 286 20.76 25.72 -9.26
CA PRO A 286 21.14 25.16 -7.96
C PRO A 286 19.94 24.56 -7.24
N ILE A 287 20.19 23.49 -6.47
CA ILE A 287 19.18 22.86 -5.64
C ILE A 287 18.66 23.87 -4.60
N PRO A 288 17.35 24.10 -4.47
CA PRO A 288 16.79 24.97 -3.43
C PRO A 288 17.27 24.59 -2.03
N ALA A 289 17.57 25.57 -1.18
CA ALA A 289 18.19 25.35 0.14
C ALA A 289 17.34 24.41 1.02
N GLU A 290 16.02 24.53 0.94
CA GLU A 290 15.05 23.69 1.64
C GLU A 290 15.07 22.22 1.19
N TRP A 291 15.60 21.91 0.01
CA TRP A 291 15.71 20.54 -0.52
C TRP A 291 17.03 19.88 -0.15
N GLN A 292 18.07 20.66 0.12
CA GLN A 292 19.40 20.16 0.46
C GLN A 292 19.43 19.46 1.83
N ALA A 293 18.56 19.86 2.75
CA ALA A 293 18.47 19.28 4.09
C ALA A 293 18.19 17.77 4.03
N GLY A 294 19.12 16.98 4.58
CA GLY A 294 19.04 15.51 4.62
C GLY A 294 19.31 14.81 3.29
N LEU A 295 19.70 15.55 2.24
CA LEU A 295 20.04 14.98 0.93
C LEU A 295 21.48 14.44 0.89
N GLY A 296 22.38 14.96 1.73
CA GLY A 296 23.78 14.57 1.74
C GLY A 296 24.56 15.00 0.49
N VAL A 297 24.09 16.05 -0.18
CA VAL A 297 24.68 16.61 -1.40
C VAL A 297 25.20 18.01 -1.11
N ASP A 298 26.46 18.22 -1.45
CA ASP A 298 27.26 19.43 -1.29
C ASP A 298 27.41 20.23 -2.60
N ALA A 299 27.15 19.60 -3.74
CA ALA A 299 27.23 20.21 -5.06
C ALA A 299 26.27 19.53 -6.06
N GLY A 300 25.79 20.30 -7.04
CA GLY A 300 24.87 19.83 -8.09
C GLY A 300 23.70 20.79 -8.28
N GLY A 301 22.96 20.59 -9.37
CA GLY A 301 21.71 21.29 -9.63
C GLY A 301 20.49 20.37 -9.60
N VAL A 302 19.33 20.93 -9.86
CA VAL A 302 18.09 20.16 -10.00
C VAL A 302 18.00 19.41 -11.34
N GLY A 303 18.95 19.63 -12.26
CA GLY A 303 18.89 19.19 -13.65
C GLY A 303 18.16 20.19 -14.56
N PRO A 304 17.90 19.82 -15.82
CA PRO A 304 18.24 18.53 -16.42
C PRO A 304 19.71 18.43 -16.87
N GLY A 305 20.20 17.19 -17.02
CA GLY A 305 21.53 16.93 -17.58
C GLY A 305 22.67 17.47 -16.70
N PRO A 306 23.92 17.54 -17.18
CA PRO A 306 24.37 17.08 -18.49
C PRO A 306 24.42 15.54 -18.59
N THR A 307 24.40 14.84 -17.46
CA THR A 307 24.51 13.38 -17.42
C THR A 307 23.19 12.72 -17.83
N LEU A 308 23.27 11.69 -18.65
CA LEU A 308 22.14 10.84 -19.01
C LEU A 308 22.05 9.65 -18.06
N VAL A 309 20.85 9.26 -17.69
CA VAL A 309 20.56 8.01 -16.98
C VAL A 309 20.17 6.97 -18.01
N ASN A 310 20.95 5.89 -18.07
CA ASN A 310 20.60 4.66 -18.77
C ASN A 310 19.97 3.69 -17.76
N PHE A 311 18.68 3.49 -17.88
CA PHE A 311 17.85 2.75 -16.95
C PHE A 311 17.17 1.60 -17.70
N THR A 312 17.21 0.41 -17.11
CA THR A 312 16.39 -0.72 -17.52
C THR A 312 15.74 -1.32 -16.29
N TYR A 313 14.43 -1.47 -16.33
CA TYR A 313 13.64 -2.14 -15.30
C TYR A 313 12.88 -3.30 -15.90
N GLN A 314 13.03 -4.47 -15.29
CA GLN A 314 12.40 -5.69 -15.76
C GLN A 314 11.70 -6.39 -14.60
N LEU A 315 10.42 -6.73 -14.79
CA LEU A 315 9.72 -7.77 -14.04
C LEU A 315 9.82 -9.10 -14.80
N ASN A 316 9.69 -10.22 -14.08
CA ASN A 316 9.56 -11.53 -14.72
C ASN A 316 8.38 -11.53 -15.71
N GLU A 317 8.56 -12.21 -16.84
CA GLU A 317 7.54 -12.31 -17.89
C GLU A 317 6.27 -12.96 -17.33
N ALA A 318 5.18 -12.19 -17.38
CA ALA A 318 3.89 -12.40 -16.74
C ALA A 318 3.92 -12.41 -15.18
N PRO A 319 3.08 -11.60 -14.51
CA PRO A 319 2.85 -11.77 -13.09
C PRO A 319 2.20 -13.15 -12.91
N GLN A 320 2.88 -14.06 -12.22
CA GLN A 320 2.47 -15.45 -12.18
C GLN A 320 1.25 -15.61 -11.28
N LEU A 321 0.23 -16.29 -11.79
CA LEU A 321 -0.80 -16.87 -10.94
C LEU A 321 -0.10 -17.94 -10.10
N VAL A 322 0.05 -17.68 -8.80
CA VAL A 322 0.60 -18.67 -7.88
C VAL A 322 -0.53 -19.65 -7.55
N SER A 323 -0.37 -20.90 -7.98
CA SER A 323 -1.23 -22.04 -7.63
C SER A 323 -0.87 -22.61 -6.27
#